data_AF-A0A2V6V9W0-F1
#
_entry.id   AF-A0A2V6V9W0-F1
#
_cell.length_a   1.000
_cell.length_b   1.000
_cell.length_c   1.000
_cell.angle_alpha   90.00
_cell.angle_beta   90.00
_cell.angle_gamma   90.00
#
_symmetry.space_group_name_H-M   'P 1'
#
loop_
_entity.id
_entity.type
_entity.pdbx_description
1 polymer ?
#
loop_
_entity_poly.entity_id
_entity_poly.type
_entity_poly.pdbx_seq_one_letter_code
_entity_poly.pdbx_strand_id
1 'polypeptide(L)'
;NDGDADFAASRAYFGMLHAAEALLLSRGLTYSKHSGVIAGLHEHFVRTGELPREHFDAFRKAFEVRSTADYGYLEPFPVGSARGLIGRAEAFVSEVEALLRRPDAT
;
A
#
# COMPACT_ATOMS: atom_id res chain seq x y z
N ASN A 1 -12.99 -6.44 19.76
CA ASN A 1 -12.32 -5.20 20.17
C ASN A 1 -12.03 -4.48 18.87
N ASP A 2 -12.98 -3.67 18.43
CA ASP A 2 -13.10 -3.37 17.00
C ASP A 2 -12.36 -2.07 16.64
N GLY A 3 -12.15 -1.18 17.62
CA GLY A 3 -11.28 -0.01 17.48
C GLY A 3 -9.80 -0.33 17.23
N ASP A 4 -9.31 -1.50 17.69
CA ASP A 4 -7.95 -1.95 17.39
C ASP A 4 -7.79 -2.35 15.92
N ALA A 5 -8.84 -2.88 15.30
CA ALA A 5 -8.81 -3.39 13.92
C ALA A 5 -8.72 -2.24 12.91
N ASP A 6 -9.52 -1.19 13.11
CA ASP A 6 -9.50 0.03 12.29
C ASP A 6 -8.16 0.77 12.40
N PHE A 7 -7.63 0.86 13.62
CA PHE A 7 -6.31 1.43 13.87
C PHE A 7 -5.21 0.63 13.17
N ALA A 8 -5.22 -0.70 13.31
CA ALA A 8 -4.23 -1.56 12.67
C ALA A 8 -4.31 -1.49 11.13
N ALA A 9 -5.50 -1.43 10.56
CA ALA A 9 -5.69 -1.25 9.12
C ALA A 9 -5.13 0.09 8.62
N SER A 10 -5.33 1.16 9.38
CA SER A 10 -4.78 2.48 9.09
C SER A 10 -3.24 2.48 9.12
N ARG A 11 -2.64 1.86 10.13
CA ARG A 11 -1.17 1.73 10.22
C ARG A 11 -0.59 0.89 9.09
N ALA A 12 -1.26 -0.20 8.72
CA ALA A 12 -0.88 -1.02 7.58
C ALA A 12 -0.89 -0.21 6.27
N TYR A 13 -1.95 0.58 6.04
CA TYR A 13 -2.04 1.46 4.86
C TYR A 13 -0.87 2.47 4.80
N PHE A 14 -0.58 3.18 5.88
CA PHE A 14 0.51 4.17 5.88
C PHE A 14 1.88 3.54 5.68
N GLY A 15 2.11 2.33 6.21
CA GLY A 15 3.32 1.56 5.93
C GLY A 15 3.50 1.27 4.43
N MET A 16 2.43 0.80 3.77
CA MET A 16 2.45 0.56 2.32
C MET A 16 2.61 1.86 1.51
N LEU A 17 1.96 2.95 1.94
CA LEU A 17 2.08 4.26 1.28
C LEU A 17 3.53 4.75 1.28
N HIS A 18 4.20 4.73 2.42
CA HIS A 18 5.58 5.20 2.51
C HIS A 18 6.55 4.31 1.73
N ALA A 19 6.31 3.00 1.69
CA ALA A 19 7.08 2.10 0.82
C ALA A 19 6.87 2.45 -0.67
N ALA A 20 5.62 2.67 -1.10
CA ALA A 20 5.33 3.11 -2.47
C ALA A 20 5.98 4.46 -2.81
N GLU A 21 5.94 5.43 -1.90
CA GLU A 21 6.62 6.73 -2.05
C GLU A 21 8.13 6.57 -2.18
N ALA A 22 8.76 5.71 -1.36
CA ALA A 22 10.19 5.43 -1.43
C ALA A 22 10.58 4.79 -2.77
N LEU A 23 9.76 3.86 -3.28
CA LEU A 23 9.98 3.22 -4.57
C LEU A 23 9.83 4.20 -5.74
N LEU A 24 8.85 5.09 -5.69
CA LEU A 24 8.73 6.15 -6.72
C LEU A 24 9.88 7.15 -6.62
N LEU A 25 10.30 7.50 -5.40
CA LEU A 25 11.42 8.40 -5.16
C LEU A 25 12.74 7.82 -5.68
N SER A 26 12.92 6.49 -5.66
CA SER A 26 14.13 5.86 -6.25
C SER A 26 14.24 6.09 -7.76
N ARG A 27 13.12 6.45 -8.42
CA ARG A 27 13.07 6.89 -9.84
C ARG A 27 12.96 8.41 -10.01
N GLY A 28 13.16 9.19 -8.93
CA GLY A 28 13.01 10.64 -8.95
C GLY A 28 11.57 11.12 -9.11
N LEU A 29 10.57 10.25 -8.88
CA LEU A 29 9.15 10.58 -9.01
C LEU A 29 8.57 10.94 -7.64
N THR A 30 7.89 12.08 -7.56
CA THR A 30 7.26 12.55 -6.33
C THR A 30 5.84 13.04 -6.60
N TYR A 31 4.91 12.73 -5.69
CA TYR A 31 3.50 13.10 -5.82
C TYR A 31 3.02 13.76 -4.53
N SER A 32 2.22 14.82 -4.66
CA SER A 32 1.64 15.56 -3.53
C SER A 32 0.31 14.98 -3.03
N LYS A 33 -0.23 13.98 -3.72
CA LYS A 33 -1.53 13.36 -3.42
C LYS A 33 -1.38 11.85 -3.38
N HIS A 34 -2.07 11.18 -2.45
CA HIS A 34 -2.09 9.71 -2.37
C HIS A 34 -2.59 9.06 -3.67
N SER A 35 -3.59 9.65 -4.32
CA SER A 35 -4.06 9.17 -5.63
C SER A 35 -2.99 9.26 -6.72
N GLY A 36 -2.08 10.25 -6.62
CA GLY A 36 -0.90 10.36 -7.47
C GLY A 36 0.11 9.25 -7.21
N VAL A 37 0.38 8.93 -5.93
CA VAL A 37 1.24 7.79 -5.55
C VAL A 37 0.69 6.47 -6.10
N ILE A 38 -0.62 6.23 -5.96
CA ILE A 38 -1.27 5.03 -6.51
C ILE A 38 -1.13 4.97 -8.04
N ALA A 39 -1.41 6.07 -8.74
CA ALA A 39 -1.29 6.13 -10.19
C ALA A 39 0.16 5.93 -10.67
N GLY A 40 1.11 6.62 -10.02
CA GLY A 40 2.53 6.51 -10.35
C GLY A 40 3.08 5.11 -10.11
N LEU A 41 2.73 4.48 -8.99
CA LEU A 41 3.13 3.11 -8.70
C LEU A 41 2.62 2.13 -9.76
N HIS A 42 1.36 2.28 -10.17
CA HIS A 42 0.78 1.48 -11.26
C HIS A 42 1.52 1.71 -12.58
N GLU A 43 1.73 2.97 -12.93
CA GLU A 43 2.33 3.37 -14.20
C GLU A 43 3.77 2.88 -14.36
N HIS A 44 4.59 3.06 -13.33
CA HIS A 44 6.03 2.90 -13.43
C HIS A 44 6.55 1.54 -12.95
N PHE A 45 5.78 0.78 -12.17
CA PHE A 45 6.24 -0.50 -11.63
C PHE A 45 5.30 -1.66 -11.94
N VAL A 46 3.98 -1.45 -11.92
CA VAL A 46 3.04 -2.55 -12.21
C VAL A 46 2.94 -2.80 -13.71
N ARG A 47 2.85 -1.73 -14.53
CA ARG A 47 2.76 -1.88 -15.99
C ARG A 47 4.05 -2.41 -16.62
N THR A 48 5.19 -2.17 -15.98
CA THR A 48 6.51 -2.69 -16.41
C THR A 48 6.73 -4.13 -15.96
N GLY A 49 5.86 -4.66 -15.10
CA GLY A 49 5.96 -6.01 -14.55
C GLY A 49 6.95 -6.16 -13.40
N GLU A 50 7.53 -5.06 -12.92
CA GLU A 50 8.51 -5.06 -11.84
C GLU A 50 7.87 -5.26 -10.47
N LEU A 51 6.69 -4.68 -10.26
CA LEU A 51 5.86 -4.95 -9.09
C LEU A 51 4.68 -5.85 -9.50
N PRO A 52 4.56 -7.06 -8.92
CA PRO A 52 3.42 -7.93 -9.19
C PRO A 52 2.09 -7.25 -8.87
N ARG A 53 1.09 -7.48 -9.74
CA ARG A 53 -0.24 -6.85 -9.64
C ARG A 53 -0.93 -7.10 -8.29
N GLU A 54 -0.72 -8.27 -7.69
CA GLU A 54 -1.32 -8.62 -6.40
C GLU A 54 -0.92 -7.67 -5.26
N HIS A 55 0.33 -7.19 -5.28
CA HIS A 55 0.83 -6.21 -4.31
C HIS A 55 0.14 -4.85 -4.51
N PHE A 56 -0.02 -4.44 -5.77
CA PHE A 56 -0.74 -3.21 -6.10
C PHE A 56 -2.22 -3.26 -5.70
N ASP A 57 -2.89 -4.38 -5.97
CA ASP A 57 -4.31 -4.54 -5.63
C ASP A 57 -4.51 -4.54 -4.11
N ALA A 58 -3.58 -5.14 -3.35
CA ALA A 58 -3.56 -5.05 -1.89
C ALA A 58 -3.37 -3.61 -1.39
N PHE A 59 -2.44 -2.85 -1.97
CA PHE A 59 -2.20 -1.46 -1.60
C PHE A 59 -3.43 -0.59 -1.88
N ARG A 60 -4.04 -0.74 -3.06
CA ARG A 60 -5.27 -0.05 -3.41
C ARG A 60 -6.40 -0.41 -2.46
N LYS A 61 -6.53 -1.68 -2.06
CA LYS A 61 -7.53 -2.10 -1.09
C LYS A 61 -7.30 -1.46 0.29
N ALA A 62 -6.04 -1.36 0.74
CA ALA A 62 -5.69 -0.69 1.98
C ALA A 62 -6.10 0.81 1.96
N PHE A 63 -5.91 1.48 0.83
CA PHE A 63 -6.35 2.86 0.62
C PHE A 63 -7.86 3.00 0.78
N GLU A 64 -8.64 2.14 0.10
CA GLU A 64 -10.11 2.13 0.18
C GLU A 64 -10.60 1.84 1.61
N VAL A 65 -10.01 0.86 2.28
CA VAL A 65 -10.38 0.46 3.66
C VAL A 65 -10.13 1.59 4.65
N ARG A 66 -8.99 2.27 4.56
CA ARG A 66 -8.68 3.43 5.42
C ARG A 66 -9.71 4.55 5.20
N SER A 67 -10.09 4.84 3.95
CA SER A 67 -11.15 5.82 3.67
C SER A 67 -12.51 5.42 4.25
N THR A 68 -12.85 4.12 4.29
CA THR A 68 -14.09 3.65 4.91
C THR A 68 -14.03 3.57 6.43
N ALA A 69 -12.86 3.36 7.05
CA ALA A 69 -12.70 3.44 8.50
C ALA A 69 -12.85 4.88 9.03
N ASP A 70 -12.38 5.87 8.25
CA ASP A 70 -12.49 7.30 8.59
C ASP A 70 -13.90 7.90 8.29
N TYR A 71 -14.71 7.30 7.40
CA TYR A 71 -15.98 7.90 6.91
C TYR A 71 -17.20 6.94 6.77
N GLY A 72 -17.07 5.65 7.07
CA GLY A 72 -18.09 4.62 6.79
C GLY A 72 -18.91 4.25 8.02
N TYR A 73 -20.00 4.97 8.24
CA TYR A 73 -20.96 4.82 9.34
C TYR A 73 -21.80 3.52 9.30
N LEU A 74 -21.31 2.38 8.79
CA LEU A 74 -22.18 1.21 8.59
C LEU A 74 -21.78 -0.10 9.27
N GLU A 75 -20.52 -0.55 9.37
CA GLU A 75 -20.13 -1.66 10.28
C GLU A 75 -18.63 -1.64 10.61
N PRO A 76 -18.21 -2.11 11.80
CA PRO A 76 -16.80 -2.20 12.19
C PRO A 76 -16.00 -3.10 11.23
N PHE A 77 -14.76 -2.71 10.88
CA PHE A 77 -13.92 -3.55 10.04
C PHE A 77 -13.60 -4.88 10.76
N PRO A 78 -13.93 -6.05 10.19
CA PRO A 78 -13.75 -7.31 10.92
C PRO A 78 -12.28 -7.57 11.26
N VAL A 79 -12.01 -8.01 12.50
CA VAL A 79 -10.65 -8.32 12.99
C VAL A 79 -9.90 -9.30 12.07
N GLY A 80 -10.61 -10.29 11.49
CA GLY A 80 -10.03 -11.22 10.52
C GLY A 80 -9.56 -10.53 9.22
N SER A 81 -10.29 -9.51 8.78
CA SER A 81 -9.93 -8.69 7.63
C SER A 81 -8.73 -7.79 7.94
N ALA A 82 -8.60 -7.27 9.16
CA ALA A 82 -7.43 -6.51 9.61
C ALA A 82 -6.17 -7.36 9.60
N ARG A 83 -6.22 -8.57 10.15
CA ARG A 83 -5.07 -9.51 10.10
C ARG A 83 -4.65 -9.82 8.66
N GLY A 84 -5.60 -10.08 7.78
CA GLY A 84 -5.33 -10.34 6.37
C GLY A 84 -4.77 -9.12 5.63
N LEU A 85 -5.11 -7.90 6.06
CA LEU A 85 -4.55 -6.67 5.50
C LEU A 85 -3.11 -6.44 5.97
N ILE A 86 -2.82 -6.68 7.25
CA ILE A 86 -1.47 -6.56 7.82
C ILE A 86 -0.51 -7.52 7.10
N GLY A 87 -0.87 -8.79 6.94
CA GLY A 87 0.02 -9.74 6.24
C GLY A 87 0.29 -9.35 4.78
N ARG A 88 -0.70 -8.76 4.10
CA ARG A 88 -0.50 -8.23 2.74
C ARG A 88 0.37 -6.96 2.73
N ALA A 89 0.25 -6.12 3.75
CA ALA A 89 1.10 -4.94 3.91
C ALA A 89 2.56 -5.34 4.15
N GLU A 90 2.82 -6.33 5.00
CA GLU A 90 4.16 -6.89 5.23
C GLU A 90 4.76 -7.45 3.94
N ALA A 91 3.98 -8.26 3.19
CA ALA A 91 4.43 -8.80 1.91
C ALA A 91 4.73 -7.69 0.87
N PHE A 92 3.88 -6.66 0.80
CA PHE A 92 4.10 -5.50 -0.07
C PHE A 92 5.39 -4.75 0.27
N VAL A 93 5.61 -4.44 1.55
CA VAL A 93 6.82 -3.74 1.99
C VAL A 93 8.07 -4.57 1.69
N SER A 94 8.02 -5.88 1.94
CA SER A 94 9.13 -6.78 1.63
C SER A 94 9.49 -6.79 0.14
N GLU A 95 8.50 -6.81 -0.74
CA GLU A 95 8.70 -6.75 -2.20
C GLU A 95 9.29 -5.40 -2.63
N VAL A 96 8.76 -4.29 -2.12
CA VAL A 96 9.30 -2.95 -2.39
C VAL A 96 10.76 -2.85 -1.95
N GLU A 97 11.10 -3.34 -0.76
CA GLU A 97 12.48 -3.36 -0.30
C GLU A 97 13.38 -4.22 -1.19
N ALA A 98 12.88 -5.35 -1.71
CA ALA A 98 13.62 -6.18 -2.65
C ALA A 98 13.89 -5.45 -3.96
N LEU A 99 12.92 -4.69 -4.47
CA LEU A 99 13.08 -3.83 -5.65
C LEU A 99 14.10 -2.72 -5.40
N LEU A 100 14.05 -2.05 -4.23
CA LEU A 100 15.01 -0.99 -3.88
C LEU A 100 16.45 -1.50 -3.73
N ARG A 101 16.64 -2.77 -3.36
CA ARG A 101 17.97 -3.41 -3.27
C ARG A 101 18.52 -3.86 -4.62
N ARG A 102 17.70 -3.91 -5.66
CA ARG A 102 18.14 -4.18 -7.03
C ARG A 102 18.52 -2.84 -7.66
N PRO A 103 19.82 -2.51 -7.81
CA PRO A 103 20.18 -1.33 -8.58
C PRO A 103 19.61 -1.48 -9.98
N ASP A 104 18.99 -0.42 -10.50
CA ASP A 104 18.49 -0.37 -11.88
C ASP A 104 19.63 -0.86 -12.80
N ALA A 105 19.33 -1.82 -13.66
CA ALA A 105 20.23 -2.19 -14.75
C ALA A 105 20.27 -0.99 -15.70
N THR A 106 21.31 -0.16 -15.53
CA THR A 106 21.60 1.01 -16.38
C THR A 106 21.72 0.64 -17.84
#